data_AF-A0A4Q3Z1E4-F1
#
_entry.id   AF-A0A4Q3Z1E4-F1
#
_cell.length_a   1.000
_cell.length_b   1.000
_cell.length_c   1.000
_cell.angle_alpha   90.00
_cell.angle_beta   90.00
_cell.angle_gamma   90.00
#
_symmetry.space_group_name_H-M   'P 1'
#
loop_
_entity.id
_entity.type
_entity.pdbx_description
1 polymer ?
#
loop_
_entity_poly.entity_id
_entity_poly.type
_entity_poly.pdbx_seq_one_letter_code
_entity_poly.pdbx_strand_id
1 'polypeptide(L)'
;MFWILCTLLTLVVVSYLALPLLRPEAGEEAAPDVEIYKAQLAEVDRDVARGTLDADDAERARVEISRRLLAAARADRATGVAAPRVNRLATGLVLLLVAGVGAATYAFTGAPGVPDQPLEARLAQAEDMRRQRPGQEALEAETPPLPAAEADPEYLAQIEQLRQVVPTRPDDLEGWTLLAYHESQLNNFAAAARAQTRVVELKRDEVELVDLVRQADLMVIAADGIISPEAEAVARQILAQDPDNVPATYFLGAMYYQTGRPDVAFRAWRSLAESGAQSFHAQMARSQIERAAAQAGIDYTLPALPGPSAEEIAAAEDMAPEDRAAFIEGMVAQLSDRLATQGGPASEWARLISAYGVLGDTSAAATVWGEAQQVFADDPSAMEALRAAAGSAGVLE
;
A
#
# COMPACT_ATOMS: atom_id res chain seq x y z
N MET A 1 -19.92 3.15 20.40
CA MET A 1 -20.27 1.74 20.11
C MET A 1 -19.07 0.80 20.29
N PHE A 2 -17.88 1.15 19.80
CA PHE A 2 -16.65 0.35 19.91
C PHE A 2 -16.37 -0.18 21.34
N TRP A 3 -16.29 0.72 22.33
CA TRP A 3 -16.00 0.35 23.72
C TRP A 3 -16.98 -0.66 24.30
N ILE A 4 -18.28 -0.49 24.03
CA ILE A 4 -19.33 -1.42 24.50
C ILE A 4 -19.08 -2.82 23.94
N LEU A 5 -18.76 -2.90 22.65
CA LEU A 5 -18.56 -4.17 21.94
C LEU A 5 -17.28 -4.87 22.42
N CYS A 6 -16.18 -4.14 22.57
CA CYS A 6 -14.93 -4.65 23.14
C CYS A 6 -15.13 -5.14 24.58
N THR A 7 -15.76 -4.35 25.45
CA THR A 7 -16.01 -4.76 26.85
C THR A 7 -16.88 -6.00 26.91
N LEU A 8 -17.93 -6.08 26.08
CA LEU A 8 -18.83 -7.25 26.04
C LEU A 8 -18.08 -8.50 25.54
N LEU A 9 -17.26 -8.37 24.48
CA LEU A 9 -16.43 -9.46 23.98
C LEU A 9 -15.42 -9.93 25.05
N THR A 10 -14.75 -9.00 25.73
CA THR A 10 -13.83 -9.32 26.83
C THR A 10 -14.54 -10.05 27.96
N LEU A 11 -15.73 -9.62 28.35
CA LEU A 11 -16.54 -10.31 29.37
C LEU A 11 -16.93 -11.73 28.95
N VAL A 12 -17.29 -11.93 27.67
CA VAL A 12 -17.58 -13.26 27.13
C VAL A 12 -16.33 -14.15 27.19
N VAL A 13 -15.17 -13.67 26.73
CA VAL A 13 -13.92 -14.45 26.76
C VAL A 13 -13.51 -14.77 28.19
N VAL A 14 -13.52 -13.78 29.08
CA VAL A 14 -13.17 -13.96 30.50
C VAL A 14 -14.12 -14.94 31.19
N SER A 15 -15.42 -14.87 30.91
CA SER A 15 -16.38 -15.82 31.48
C SER A 15 -16.17 -17.24 30.98
N TYR A 16 -15.91 -17.47 29.69
CA TYR A 16 -15.57 -18.80 29.17
C TYR A 16 -14.29 -19.39 29.79
N LEU A 17 -13.28 -18.55 30.06
CA LEU A 17 -12.05 -18.98 30.73
C LEU A 17 -12.25 -19.21 32.23
N ALA A 18 -13.09 -18.41 32.89
CA ALA A 18 -13.32 -18.50 34.34
C ALA A 18 -14.32 -19.60 34.73
N LEU A 19 -15.34 -19.87 33.90
CA LEU A 19 -16.37 -20.88 34.13
C LEU A 19 -15.84 -22.29 34.49
N PRO A 20 -14.89 -22.88 33.75
CA PRO A 20 -14.33 -24.19 34.10
C PRO A 20 -13.48 -24.16 35.38
N LEU A 21 -12.88 -23.03 35.73
CA LEU A 21 -12.08 -22.84 36.95
C LEU A 21 -12.94 -22.61 38.21
N LEU A 22 -14.19 -22.17 38.01
CA LEU A 22 -15.18 -21.96 39.06
C LEU A 22 -16.05 -23.20 39.32
N ARG A 23 -16.04 -24.19 38.41
CA ARG A 23 -16.74 -25.46 38.64
C ARG A 23 -16.17 -26.12 39.90
N PRO A 24 -17.01 -26.46 40.89
CA PRO A 24 -16.56 -27.28 42.00
C PRO A 24 -16.02 -28.59 41.42
N GLU A 25 -14.87 -29.05 41.89
CA GLU A 25 -14.46 -30.43 41.67
C GLU A 25 -15.64 -31.30 42.10
N ALA A 26 -16.16 -32.13 41.19
CA ALA A 26 -17.04 -33.20 41.60
C ALA A 26 -16.24 -34.00 42.62
N GLY A 27 -16.62 -33.88 43.89
CA GLY A 27 -15.90 -34.49 44.99
C GLY A 27 -15.69 -35.95 44.65
N GLU A 28 -14.41 -36.33 44.59
CA GLU A 28 -13.86 -37.67 44.56
C GLU A 28 -14.86 -38.66 45.17
N GLU A 29 -15.66 -39.33 44.31
CA GLU A 29 -16.47 -40.46 44.75
C GLU A 29 -15.46 -41.46 45.29
N ALA A 30 -15.43 -41.62 46.62
CA ALA A 30 -14.56 -42.57 47.30
C ALA A 30 -14.62 -43.89 46.53
N ALA A 31 -13.45 -44.36 46.06
CA ALA A 31 -13.34 -45.42 45.07
C ALA A 31 -14.42 -46.51 45.30
N PRO A 32 -15.29 -46.79 44.30
CA PRO A 32 -16.46 -47.68 44.45
C PRO A 32 -16.14 -49.00 45.17
N ASP A 33 -14.91 -49.48 45.00
CA ASP A 33 -14.38 -50.71 45.56
C ASP A 33 -14.29 -50.72 47.10
N VAL A 34 -14.01 -49.59 47.75
CA VAL A 34 -13.83 -49.52 49.22
C VAL A 34 -15.16 -49.78 49.96
N GLU A 35 -16.25 -49.20 49.47
CA GLU A 35 -17.59 -49.42 50.04
C GLU A 35 -18.10 -50.85 49.76
N ILE A 36 -17.74 -51.42 48.61
CA ILE A 36 -18.03 -52.83 48.29
C ILE A 36 -17.34 -53.78 49.28
N TYR A 37 -16.06 -53.59 49.58
CA TYR A 37 -15.34 -54.46 50.52
C TYR A 37 -15.83 -54.31 51.97
N LYS A 38 -16.28 -53.12 52.40
CA LYS A 38 -16.93 -52.94 53.71
C LYS A 38 -18.26 -53.70 53.79
N ALA A 39 -19.05 -53.65 52.72
CA ALA A 39 -20.30 -54.40 52.64
C ALA A 39 -20.05 -55.93 52.65
N GLN A 40 -18.98 -56.41 52.01
CA GLN A 40 -18.58 -57.82 52.04
C GLN A 40 -18.17 -58.28 53.45
N LEU A 41 -17.44 -57.45 54.21
CA LEU A 41 -17.12 -57.73 55.61
C LEU A 41 -18.39 -57.87 56.47
N ALA A 42 -19.34 -56.96 56.28
CA ALA A 42 -20.63 -57.00 56.97
C ALA A 42 -21.49 -58.22 56.56
N GLU A 43 -21.38 -58.71 55.31
CA GLU A 43 -22.04 -59.95 54.91
C GLU A 43 -21.44 -61.17 55.60
N VAL A 44 -20.11 -61.24 55.73
CA VAL A 44 -19.44 -62.31 56.48
C VAL A 44 -19.89 -62.33 57.95
N ASP A 45 -20.08 -61.16 58.57
CA ASP A 45 -20.69 -61.04 59.90
C ASP A 45 -22.10 -61.65 59.96
N ARG A 46 -22.93 -61.38 58.94
CA ARG A 46 -24.30 -61.89 58.87
C ARG A 46 -24.34 -63.40 58.64
N ASP A 47 -23.45 -63.94 57.82
CA ASP A 47 -23.43 -65.37 57.50
C ASP A 47 -22.90 -66.23 58.67
N VAL A 48 -21.98 -65.69 59.47
CA VAL A 48 -21.61 -66.30 60.76
C VAL A 48 -22.80 -66.30 61.73
N ALA A 49 -23.52 -65.18 61.83
CA ALA A 49 -24.69 -65.07 62.70
C ALA A 49 -25.85 -66.01 62.28
N ARG A 50 -25.94 -66.35 60.99
CA ARG A 50 -26.92 -67.31 60.43
C ARG A 50 -26.45 -68.77 60.54
N GLY A 51 -25.22 -69.02 60.97
CA GLY A 51 -24.62 -70.36 61.06
C GLY A 51 -24.33 -71.01 59.70
N THR A 52 -24.32 -70.23 58.62
CA THR A 52 -24.06 -70.71 57.25
C THR A 52 -22.57 -70.76 56.92
N LEU A 53 -21.73 -70.11 57.73
CA LEU A 53 -20.28 -70.09 57.59
C LEU A 53 -19.62 -70.50 58.91
N ASP A 54 -18.71 -71.48 58.83
CA ASP A 54 -17.93 -71.93 59.99
C ASP A 54 -16.96 -70.84 60.48
N ALA A 55 -16.62 -70.85 61.78
CA ALA A 55 -15.81 -69.82 62.40
C ALA A 55 -14.40 -69.72 61.79
N ASP A 56 -13.79 -70.86 61.45
CA ASP A 56 -12.43 -70.90 60.90
C ASP A 56 -12.40 -70.34 59.47
N ASP A 57 -13.44 -70.62 58.67
CA ASP A 57 -13.56 -70.11 57.30
C ASP A 57 -13.95 -68.62 57.29
N ALA A 58 -14.74 -68.16 58.26
CA ALA A 58 -15.07 -66.75 58.43
C ALA A 58 -13.84 -65.90 58.78
N GLU A 59 -12.94 -66.40 59.63
CA GLU A 59 -11.70 -65.69 59.96
C GLU A 59 -10.81 -65.52 58.72
N ARG A 60 -10.65 -66.58 57.90
CA ARG A 60 -9.89 -66.51 56.65
C ARG A 60 -10.50 -65.51 55.66
N ALA A 61 -11.82 -65.53 55.50
CA ALA A 61 -12.53 -64.58 54.63
C ALA A 61 -12.33 -63.13 55.09
N ARG A 62 -12.41 -62.85 56.40
CA ARG A 62 -12.16 -61.51 56.95
C ARG A 62 -10.74 -61.04 56.70
N VAL A 63 -9.75 -61.91 56.89
CA VAL A 63 -8.34 -61.56 56.67
C VAL A 63 -8.11 -61.23 55.20
N GLU A 64 -8.66 -62.00 54.27
CA GLU A 64 -8.47 -61.76 52.85
C GLU A 64 -9.22 -60.50 52.36
N ILE A 65 -10.48 -60.30 52.76
CA ILE A 65 -11.24 -59.09 52.42
C ILE A 65 -10.57 -57.85 53.04
N SER A 66 -10.11 -57.92 54.29
CA SER A 66 -9.39 -56.81 54.95
C SER A 66 -8.07 -56.50 54.25
N ARG A 67 -7.35 -57.52 53.77
CA ARG A 67 -6.12 -57.34 52.98
C ARG A 67 -6.41 -56.66 51.64
N ARG A 68 -7.48 -57.05 50.96
CA ARG A 68 -7.92 -56.44 49.68
C ARG A 68 -8.41 -55.00 49.88
N LEU A 69 -9.14 -54.73 50.96
CA LEU A 69 -9.55 -53.40 51.38
C LEU A 69 -8.34 -52.49 51.65
N LEU A 70 -7.34 -52.99 52.38
CA LEU A 70 -6.09 -52.27 52.63
C LEU A 70 -5.29 -52.02 51.35
N ALA A 71 -5.29 -52.98 50.40
CA ALA A 71 -4.64 -52.82 49.11
C ALA A 71 -5.36 -51.78 48.24
N ALA A 72 -6.70 -51.81 48.19
CA ALA A 72 -7.51 -50.83 47.48
C ALA A 72 -7.35 -49.42 48.08
N ALA A 73 -7.38 -49.29 49.40
CA ALA A 73 -7.17 -48.01 50.09
C ALA A 73 -5.75 -47.44 49.89
N ARG A 74 -4.74 -48.31 49.69
CA ARG A 74 -3.37 -47.87 49.34
C ARG A 74 -3.25 -47.50 47.87
N ALA A 75 -3.92 -48.24 46.97
CA ALA A 75 -3.96 -47.93 45.55
C ALA A 75 -4.62 -46.56 45.31
N ASP A 76 -5.74 -46.29 45.98
CA ASP A 76 -6.45 -45.01 45.92
C ASP A 76 -5.58 -43.83 46.38
N ARG A 77 -4.84 -44.01 47.49
CA ARG A 77 -3.84 -43.03 47.96
C ARG A 77 -2.63 -42.86 47.02
N ALA A 78 -2.32 -43.87 46.22
CA ALA A 78 -1.20 -43.84 45.27
C ALA A 78 -1.60 -43.26 43.90
N THR A 79 -2.88 -43.41 43.51
CA THR A 79 -3.47 -42.80 42.31
C THR A 79 -4.01 -41.40 42.55
N GLY A 80 -4.18 -40.99 43.81
CA GLY A 80 -4.48 -39.62 44.23
C GLY A 80 -3.33 -38.65 43.93
N VAL A 81 -3.02 -38.46 42.64
CA VAL A 81 -2.42 -37.21 42.18
C VAL A 81 -3.48 -36.16 42.44
N ALA A 82 -3.36 -35.45 43.56
CA ALA A 82 -4.23 -34.33 43.88
C ALA A 82 -4.30 -33.44 42.62
N ALA A 83 -5.49 -33.31 42.04
CA ALA A 83 -5.71 -32.35 40.98
C ALA A 83 -5.19 -30.99 41.49
N PRO A 84 -4.41 -30.24 40.70
CA PRO A 84 -3.83 -29.00 41.17
C PRO A 84 -4.98 -28.09 41.57
N ARG A 85 -5.15 -27.84 42.88
CA ARG A 85 -6.15 -26.93 43.41
C ARG A 85 -5.97 -25.60 42.70
N VAL A 86 -6.88 -25.29 41.78
CA VAL A 86 -6.86 -24.03 41.05
C VAL A 86 -7.00 -22.92 42.09
N ASN A 87 -5.91 -22.21 42.34
CA ASN A 87 -5.91 -21.10 43.27
C ASN A 87 -6.72 -19.97 42.63
N ARG A 88 -8.01 -19.87 43.01
CA ARG A 88 -8.96 -18.86 42.50
C ARG A 88 -8.40 -17.44 42.62
N LEU A 89 -7.55 -17.19 43.62
CA LEU A 89 -6.85 -15.92 43.81
C LEU A 89 -5.77 -15.69 42.73
N ALA A 90 -4.99 -16.72 42.40
CA ALA A 90 -4.02 -16.65 41.30
C ALA A 90 -4.71 -16.48 39.94
N THR A 91 -5.83 -17.17 39.71
CA THR A 91 -6.65 -16.99 38.50
C THR A 91 -7.18 -15.57 38.38
N GLY A 92 -7.76 -15.02 39.46
CA GLY A 92 -8.24 -13.63 39.48
C GLY A 92 -7.12 -12.63 39.22
N LEU A 93 -5.93 -12.87 39.77
CA LEU A 93 -4.76 -12.02 39.58
C LEU A 93 -4.24 -12.06 38.14
N VAL A 94 -4.22 -13.24 37.50
CA VAL A 94 -3.85 -13.38 36.08
C VAL A 94 -4.87 -12.66 35.19
N LEU A 95 -6.17 -12.81 35.43
CA LEU A 95 -7.21 -12.10 34.65
C LEU A 95 -7.08 -10.58 34.80
N LEU A 96 -6.83 -10.09 36.01
CA LEU A 96 -6.61 -8.66 36.27
C LEU A 96 -5.33 -8.17 35.60
N LEU A 97 -4.28 -8.98 35.61
CA LEU A 97 -3.02 -8.67 34.93
C LEU A 97 -3.21 -8.60 33.42
N VAL A 98 -3.94 -9.54 32.80
CA VAL A 98 -4.25 -9.52 31.36
C VAL A 98 -5.07 -8.28 31.00
N ALA A 99 -6.12 -7.96 31.78
CA ALA A 99 -6.93 -6.76 31.53
C ALA A 99 -6.11 -5.47 31.71
N GLY A 100 -5.28 -5.41 32.76
CA GLY A 100 -4.40 -4.27 33.04
C GLY A 100 -3.35 -4.07 31.96
N VAL A 101 -2.72 -5.15 31.49
CA VAL A 101 -1.78 -5.11 30.37
C VAL A 101 -2.48 -4.65 29.10
N GLY A 102 -3.66 -5.18 28.77
CA GLY A 102 -4.42 -4.75 27.59
C GLY A 102 -4.80 -3.27 27.63
N ALA A 103 -5.27 -2.78 28.79
CA ALA A 103 -5.57 -1.37 29.00
C ALA A 103 -4.31 -0.50 28.90
N ALA A 104 -3.19 -0.92 29.48
CA ALA A 104 -1.91 -0.23 29.38
C ALA A 104 -1.43 -0.19 27.92
N THR A 105 -1.45 -1.31 27.21
CA THR A 105 -1.06 -1.37 25.79
C THR A 105 -1.90 -0.40 24.96
N TYR A 106 -3.23 -0.40 25.09
CA TYR A 106 -4.05 0.58 24.39
C TYR A 106 -3.76 2.03 24.81
N ALA A 107 -3.46 2.29 26.09
CA ALA A 107 -3.09 3.62 26.54
C ALA A 107 -1.73 4.09 25.95
N PHE A 108 -0.80 3.18 25.68
CA PHE A 108 0.51 3.48 25.11
C PHE A 108 0.53 3.49 23.57
N THR A 109 -0.23 2.63 22.90
CA THR A 109 -0.19 2.46 21.42
C THR A 109 -1.44 2.91 20.71
N GLY A 110 -2.56 3.03 21.43
CA GLY A 110 -3.82 3.51 20.90
C GLY A 110 -3.89 5.03 20.85
N ALA A 111 -5.05 5.53 20.44
CA ALA A 111 -5.34 6.96 20.37
C ALA A 111 -6.46 7.34 21.36
N PRO A 112 -6.21 7.26 22.68
CA PRO A 112 -7.22 7.61 23.67
C PRO A 112 -7.66 9.06 23.51
N GLY A 113 -8.98 9.29 23.46
CA GLY A 113 -9.56 10.62 23.30
C GLY A 113 -9.78 11.06 21.84
N VAL A 114 -9.34 10.29 20.84
CA VAL A 114 -9.68 10.55 19.45
C VAL A 114 -11.10 10.01 19.17
N PRO A 115 -12.03 10.86 18.69
CA PRO A 115 -13.38 10.40 18.34
C PRO A 115 -13.34 9.50 17.09
N ASP A 116 -14.40 8.71 16.91
CA ASP A 116 -14.58 7.91 15.70
C ASP A 116 -14.55 8.81 14.45
N GLN A 117 -13.83 8.40 13.41
CA GLN A 117 -13.72 9.13 12.13
C GLN A 117 -14.48 8.41 11.01
N PRO A 118 -15.83 8.55 10.94
CA PRO A 118 -16.62 7.90 9.91
C PRO A 118 -16.20 8.39 8.52
N LEU A 119 -16.38 7.52 7.50
CA LEU A 119 -15.97 7.81 6.12
C LEU A 119 -16.55 9.12 5.60
N GLU A 120 -17.83 9.39 5.86
CA GLU A 120 -18.51 10.61 5.42
C GLU A 120 -17.84 11.88 5.98
N ALA A 121 -17.51 11.91 7.27
CA ALA A 121 -16.83 13.04 7.88
C ALA A 121 -15.42 13.26 7.29
N ARG A 122 -14.68 12.18 7.01
CA ARG A 122 -13.37 12.26 6.37
C ARG A 122 -13.46 12.80 4.94
N LEU A 123 -14.48 12.38 4.18
CA LEU A 123 -14.71 12.90 2.82
C LEU A 123 -15.08 14.38 2.84
N ALA A 124 -15.92 14.82 3.78
CA ALA A 124 -16.26 16.22 3.97
C ALA A 124 -15.03 17.06 4.36
N GLN A 125 -14.22 16.58 5.31
CA GLN A 125 -12.98 17.25 5.69
C GLN A 125 -12.01 17.38 4.51
N ALA A 126 -11.85 16.33 3.70
CA ALA A 126 -11.00 16.37 2.52
C ALA A 126 -11.50 17.37 1.45
N GLU A 127 -12.82 17.48 1.28
CA GLU A 127 -13.43 18.51 0.43
C GLU A 127 -13.16 19.92 0.97
N ASP A 128 -13.31 20.13 2.28
CA ASP A 128 -13.03 21.42 2.92
C ASP A 128 -11.55 21.80 2.77
N MET A 129 -10.62 20.86 3.00
CA MET A 129 -9.19 21.06 2.76
C MET A 129 -8.93 21.49 1.31
N ARG A 130 -9.55 20.81 0.34
CA ARG A 130 -9.38 21.13 -1.09
C ARG A 130 -9.88 22.53 -1.44
N ARG A 131 -11.02 22.94 -0.88
CA ARG A 131 -11.63 24.26 -1.10
C ARG A 131 -10.86 25.40 -0.43
N GLN A 132 -10.23 25.12 0.71
CA GLN A 132 -9.52 26.11 1.51
C GLN A 132 -8.02 26.23 1.15
N ARG A 133 -7.54 25.50 0.15
CA ARG A 133 -6.16 25.62 -0.33
C ARG A 133 -5.84 27.09 -0.69
N PRO A 134 -4.69 27.63 -0.28
CA PRO A 134 -4.26 28.95 -0.71
C PRO A 134 -4.09 29.00 -2.24
N GLY A 135 -4.30 30.18 -2.81
CA GLY A 135 -4.03 30.43 -4.23
C GLY A 135 -2.53 30.43 -4.53
N GLN A 136 -2.18 30.35 -5.81
CA GLN A 136 -0.79 30.28 -6.30
C GLN A 136 0.11 31.35 -5.69
N GLU A 137 -0.28 32.63 -5.76
CA GLU A 137 0.53 33.75 -5.26
C GLU A 137 0.78 33.68 -3.74
N ALA A 138 -0.20 33.21 -2.97
CA ALA A 138 -0.06 33.05 -1.52
C ALA A 138 0.94 31.94 -1.18
N LEU A 139 0.89 30.81 -1.92
CA LEU A 139 1.87 29.74 -1.76
C LEU A 139 3.28 30.22 -2.13
N GLU A 140 3.42 30.89 -3.28
CA GLU A 140 4.71 31.45 -3.72
C GLU A 140 5.33 32.41 -2.70
N ALA A 141 4.51 33.21 -2.01
CA ALA A 141 4.98 34.14 -0.99
C ALA A 141 5.45 33.44 0.31
N GLU A 142 4.91 32.26 0.61
CA GLU A 142 5.30 31.44 1.77
C GLU A 142 6.47 30.51 1.44
N THR A 143 6.70 30.19 0.16
CA THR A 143 7.83 29.36 -0.31
C THR A 143 9.16 30.11 -0.13
N PRO A 144 10.13 29.54 0.61
CA PRO A 144 11.48 30.09 0.68
C PRO A 144 12.13 30.10 -0.71
N PRO A 145 12.83 31.19 -1.11
CA PRO A 145 13.50 31.22 -2.39
C PRO A 145 14.58 30.14 -2.42
N LEU A 146 14.67 29.43 -3.55
CA LEU A 146 15.74 28.48 -3.79
C LEU A 146 17.09 29.21 -3.88
N PRO A 147 18.20 28.51 -3.56
CA PRO A 147 19.52 29.06 -3.78
C PRO A 147 19.66 29.58 -5.22
N ALA A 148 20.13 30.82 -5.35
CA ALA A 148 20.35 31.43 -6.64
C ALA A 148 21.30 30.55 -7.46
N ALA A 149 20.93 30.28 -8.72
CA ALA A 149 21.80 29.56 -9.62
C ALA A 149 23.10 30.34 -9.86
N GLU A 150 24.23 29.65 -9.86
CA GLU A 150 25.51 30.26 -10.25
C GLU A 150 25.48 30.59 -11.75
N ALA A 151 25.64 31.86 -12.08
CA ALA A 151 25.64 32.33 -13.46
C ALA A 151 26.61 33.50 -13.65
N ASP A 152 27.04 33.71 -14.90
CA ASP A 152 27.93 34.79 -15.26
C ASP A 152 27.29 36.17 -14.96
N PRO A 153 28.03 37.14 -14.37
CA PRO A 153 27.49 38.48 -14.08
C PRO A 153 26.94 39.22 -15.30
N GLU A 154 27.52 39.02 -16.48
CA GLU A 154 27.02 39.62 -17.73
C GLU A 154 25.68 39.02 -18.12
N TYR A 155 25.52 37.70 -17.99
CA TYR A 155 24.24 37.03 -18.19
C TYR A 155 23.18 37.53 -17.21
N LEU A 156 23.51 37.64 -15.92
CA LEU A 156 22.59 38.20 -14.92
C LEU A 156 22.15 39.62 -15.27
N ALA A 157 23.06 40.46 -15.77
CA ALA A 157 22.73 41.80 -16.22
C ALA A 157 21.79 41.81 -17.43
N GLN A 158 21.95 40.88 -18.38
CA GLN A 158 21.04 40.73 -19.52
C GLN A 158 19.64 40.31 -19.08
N ILE A 159 19.53 39.36 -18.14
CA ILE A 159 18.22 38.94 -17.62
C ILE A 159 17.56 40.07 -16.83
N GLU A 160 18.33 40.88 -16.11
CA GLU A 160 17.80 42.07 -15.44
C GLU A 160 17.26 43.11 -16.44
N GLN A 161 17.94 43.31 -17.57
CA GLN A 161 17.40 44.13 -18.67
C GLN A 161 16.11 43.53 -19.23
N LEU A 162 16.04 42.21 -19.40
CA LEU A 162 14.86 41.51 -19.89
C LEU A 162 13.66 41.72 -18.95
N ARG A 163 13.85 41.61 -17.64
CA ARG A 163 12.83 41.90 -16.61
C ARG A 163 12.26 43.31 -16.69
N GLN A 164 13.06 44.27 -17.14
CA GLN A 164 12.63 45.67 -17.28
C GLN A 164 11.93 45.92 -18.62
N VAL A 165 12.44 45.37 -19.71
CA VAL A 165 11.96 45.66 -21.07
C VAL A 165 10.68 44.90 -21.39
N VAL A 166 10.59 43.60 -21.07
CA VAL A 166 9.46 42.75 -21.48
C VAL A 166 8.11 43.26 -20.95
N PRO A 167 7.97 43.69 -19.67
CA PRO A 167 6.70 44.25 -19.19
C PRO A 167 6.27 45.53 -19.91
N THR A 168 7.19 46.29 -20.52
CA THR A 168 6.84 47.49 -21.32
C THR A 168 6.34 47.15 -22.73
N ARG A 169 6.46 45.88 -23.13
CA ARG A 169 6.06 45.34 -24.44
C ARG A 169 5.12 44.14 -24.21
N PRO A 170 3.90 44.34 -23.69
CA PRO A 170 3.03 43.26 -23.20
C PRO A 170 2.59 42.25 -24.27
N ASP A 171 2.68 42.63 -25.55
CA ASP A 171 2.35 41.80 -26.71
C ASP A 171 3.55 41.06 -27.32
N ASP A 172 4.75 41.20 -26.72
CA ASP A 172 5.99 40.60 -27.18
C ASP A 172 6.11 39.13 -26.72
N LEU A 173 5.51 38.22 -27.50
CA LEU A 173 5.50 36.78 -27.21
C LEU A 173 6.92 36.21 -27.05
N GLU A 174 7.86 36.63 -27.90
CA GLU A 174 9.25 36.17 -27.84
C GLU A 174 9.92 36.64 -26.55
N GLY A 175 9.73 37.91 -26.18
CA GLY A 175 10.20 38.46 -24.91
C GLY A 175 9.69 37.70 -23.68
N TRP A 176 8.39 37.40 -23.62
CA TRP A 176 7.81 36.60 -22.53
C TRP A 176 8.33 35.16 -22.51
N THR A 177 8.53 34.55 -23.68
CA THR A 177 9.08 33.19 -23.80
C THR A 177 10.51 33.12 -23.28
N LEU A 178 11.36 34.08 -23.67
CA LEU A 178 12.73 34.19 -23.18
C LEU A 178 12.76 34.44 -21.67
N LEU A 179 11.88 35.31 -21.17
CA LEU A 179 11.82 35.60 -19.74
C LEU A 179 11.41 34.37 -18.93
N ALA A 180 10.41 33.61 -19.38
CA ALA A 180 10.00 32.37 -18.73
C ALA A 180 11.15 31.35 -18.65
N TYR A 181 11.86 31.15 -19.77
CA TYR A 181 13.01 30.24 -19.84
C TYR A 181 14.16 30.67 -18.94
N HIS A 182 14.60 31.92 -19.03
CA HIS A 182 15.78 32.37 -18.28
C HIS A 182 15.52 32.49 -16.77
N GLU A 183 14.31 32.83 -16.35
CA GLU A 183 13.95 32.83 -14.93
C GLU A 183 13.92 31.40 -14.36
N SER A 184 13.46 30.40 -15.12
CA SER A 184 13.52 29.01 -14.66
C SER A 184 14.96 28.50 -14.53
N GLN A 185 15.86 28.89 -15.44
CA GLN A 185 17.30 28.57 -15.34
C GLN A 185 17.97 29.21 -14.11
N LEU A 186 17.43 30.33 -13.61
CA LEU A 186 17.94 31.04 -12.45
C LEU A 186 17.26 30.64 -11.13
N ASN A 187 16.49 29.54 -11.13
CA ASN A 187 15.66 29.08 -10.01
C ASN A 187 14.59 30.09 -9.54
N ASN A 188 14.24 31.07 -10.37
CA ASN A 188 13.19 32.05 -10.07
C ASN A 188 11.85 31.58 -10.63
N PHE A 189 11.37 30.44 -10.12
CA PHE A 189 10.21 29.74 -10.68
C PHE A 189 8.91 30.53 -10.61
N ALA A 190 8.73 31.38 -9.59
CA ALA A 190 7.57 32.27 -9.49
C ALA A 190 7.52 33.29 -10.65
N ALA A 191 8.67 33.91 -10.99
CA ALA A 191 8.74 34.81 -12.14
C ALA A 191 8.59 34.05 -13.46
N ALA A 192 9.18 32.86 -13.57
CA ALA A 192 9.05 32.00 -14.73
C ALA A 192 7.59 31.59 -14.99
N ALA A 193 6.85 31.19 -13.94
CA ALA A 193 5.44 30.82 -14.03
C ALA A 193 4.55 32.00 -14.48
N ARG A 194 4.79 33.21 -13.97
CA ARG A 194 4.11 34.44 -14.41
C ARG A 194 4.40 34.77 -15.87
N ALA A 195 5.66 34.68 -16.29
CA ALA A 195 6.04 34.92 -17.69
C ALA A 195 5.43 33.86 -18.63
N GLN A 196 5.47 32.58 -18.25
CA GLN A 196 4.85 31.49 -19.02
C GLN A 196 3.32 31.65 -19.11
N THR A 197 2.68 32.17 -18.07
CA THR A 197 1.25 32.51 -18.12
C THR A 197 0.97 33.56 -19.21
N ARG A 198 1.83 34.59 -19.36
CA ARG A 198 1.71 35.52 -20.49
C ARG A 198 1.94 34.88 -21.85
N VAL A 199 2.87 33.94 -21.95
CA VAL A 199 3.08 33.16 -23.19
C VAL A 199 1.79 32.45 -23.60
N VAL A 200 1.16 31.73 -22.68
CA VAL A 200 -0.10 31.00 -22.92
C VAL A 200 -1.22 31.96 -23.32
N GLU A 201 -1.38 33.07 -22.60
CA GLU A 201 -2.40 34.09 -22.92
C GLU A 201 -2.19 34.78 -24.28
N LEU A 202 -0.93 34.92 -24.73
CA LEU A 202 -0.59 35.51 -26.02
C LEU A 202 -0.82 34.56 -27.19
N LYS A 203 -0.46 33.28 -27.02
CA LYS A 203 -0.67 32.26 -28.07
C LYS A 203 -2.16 32.02 -28.34
N ARG A 204 -3.04 32.16 -27.33
CA ARG A 204 -4.50 31.98 -27.45
C ARG A 204 -4.86 30.62 -28.09
N ASP A 205 -5.32 30.63 -29.34
CA ASP A 205 -5.71 29.43 -30.09
C ASP A 205 -4.49 28.63 -30.59
N GLU A 206 -3.30 29.24 -30.59
CA GLU A 206 -2.02 28.59 -30.94
C GLU A 206 -1.34 27.93 -29.73
N VAL A 207 -1.99 27.91 -28.56
CA VAL A 207 -1.45 27.25 -27.35
C VAL A 207 -1.29 25.75 -27.61
N GLU A 208 -0.07 25.26 -27.39
CA GLU A 208 0.25 23.84 -27.53
C GLU A 208 0.24 23.17 -26.15
N LEU A 209 0.04 21.85 -26.13
CA LEU A 209 0.03 21.06 -24.89
C LEU A 209 1.31 21.26 -24.07
N VAL A 210 2.46 21.38 -24.73
CA VAL A 210 3.76 21.62 -24.09
C VAL A 210 3.82 22.95 -23.34
N ASP A 211 3.09 23.98 -23.78
CA ASP A 211 3.04 25.27 -23.10
C ASP A 211 2.30 25.18 -21.77
N LEU A 212 1.19 24.43 -21.77
CA LEU A 212 0.38 24.18 -20.57
C LEU A 212 1.12 23.29 -19.57
N VAL A 213 1.78 22.23 -20.05
CA VAL A 213 2.62 21.37 -19.20
C VAL A 213 3.74 22.19 -18.55
N ARG A 214 4.44 23.02 -19.31
CA ARG A 214 5.47 23.92 -18.75
C ARG A 214 4.88 24.89 -17.72
N GLN A 215 3.70 25.45 -17.98
CA GLN A 215 3.03 26.34 -17.05
C GLN A 215 2.73 25.62 -15.73
N ALA A 216 2.12 24.43 -15.78
CA ALA A 216 1.81 23.63 -14.60
C ALA A 216 3.07 23.27 -13.81
N ASP A 217 4.13 22.78 -14.48
CA ASP A 217 5.40 22.44 -13.84
C ASP A 217 5.99 23.64 -13.09
N LEU A 218 6.08 24.81 -13.74
CA LEU A 218 6.64 26.02 -13.12
C LEU A 218 5.80 26.49 -11.93
N MET A 219 4.47 26.45 -12.02
CA MET A 219 3.59 26.82 -10.92
C MET A 219 3.77 25.89 -9.71
N VAL A 220 3.84 24.58 -9.96
CA VAL A 220 4.02 23.58 -8.89
C VAL A 220 5.39 23.73 -8.24
N ILE A 221 6.46 23.96 -9.01
CA ILE A 221 7.80 24.19 -8.45
C ILE A 221 7.83 25.49 -7.63
N ALA A 222 7.21 26.57 -8.12
CA ALA A 222 7.15 27.85 -7.40
C ALA A 222 6.38 27.76 -6.06
N ALA A 223 5.50 26.77 -5.94
CA ALA A 223 4.70 26.48 -4.74
C ALA A 223 5.25 25.29 -3.91
N ASP A 224 6.54 24.95 -4.05
CA ASP A 224 7.21 23.86 -3.31
C ASP A 224 6.48 22.50 -3.44
N GLY A 225 5.95 22.22 -4.63
CA GLY A 225 5.21 20.99 -4.91
C GLY A 225 3.74 20.99 -4.48
N ILE A 226 3.23 22.06 -3.85
CA ILE A 226 1.82 22.19 -3.50
C ILE A 226 1.01 22.51 -4.75
N ILE A 227 -0.06 21.74 -5.00
CA ILE A 227 -0.94 21.96 -6.14
C ILE A 227 -1.97 23.03 -5.78
N SER A 228 -1.75 24.26 -6.26
CA SER A 228 -2.69 25.37 -6.11
C SER A 228 -3.99 25.15 -6.91
N PRO A 229 -5.08 25.87 -6.58
CA PRO A 229 -6.29 25.88 -7.41
C PRO A 229 -6.03 26.26 -8.88
N GLU A 230 -5.12 27.20 -9.12
CA GLU A 230 -4.75 27.66 -10.46
C GLU A 230 -3.95 26.58 -11.21
N ALA A 231 -2.98 25.93 -10.55
CA ALA A 231 -2.23 24.82 -11.15
C ALA A 231 -3.14 23.62 -11.44
N GLU A 232 -4.13 23.34 -10.57
CA GLU A 232 -5.17 22.35 -10.85
C GLU A 232 -5.97 22.69 -12.10
N ALA A 233 -6.34 23.96 -12.30
CA ALA A 233 -7.08 24.39 -13.48
C ALA A 233 -6.28 24.12 -14.76
N VAL A 234 -4.98 24.43 -14.77
CA VAL A 234 -4.08 24.12 -15.89
C VAL A 234 -3.97 22.60 -16.10
N ALA A 235 -3.76 21.81 -15.05
CA ALA A 235 -3.72 20.36 -15.14
C ALA A 235 -5.01 19.75 -15.73
N ARG A 236 -6.18 20.29 -15.36
CA ARG A 236 -7.47 19.89 -15.94
C ARG A 236 -7.60 20.27 -17.41
N GLN A 237 -7.08 21.43 -17.81
CA GLN A 237 -7.04 21.84 -19.20
C GLN A 237 -6.16 20.91 -20.04
N ILE A 238 -5.00 20.50 -19.51
CA ILE A 238 -4.11 19.52 -20.15
C ILE A 238 -4.86 18.20 -20.34
N LEU A 239 -5.50 17.65 -19.31
CA LEU A 239 -6.22 16.38 -19.39
C LEU A 239 -7.47 16.41 -20.28
N ALA A 240 -8.04 17.60 -20.51
CA ALA A 240 -9.11 17.76 -21.48
C ALA A 240 -8.62 17.64 -22.93
N GLN A 241 -7.33 17.93 -23.19
CA GLN A 241 -6.70 17.78 -24.50
C GLN A 241 -6.05 16.40 -24.67
N ASP A 242 -5.38 15.91 -23.62
CA ASP A 242 -4.67 14.64 -23.57
C ASP A 242 -4.99 13.91 -22.26
N PRO A 243 -6.00 13.01 -22.25
CA PRO A 243 -6.43 12.29 -21.05
C PRO A 243 -5.34 11.42 -20.40
N ASP A 244 -4.32 11.02 -21.16
CA ASP A 244 -3.23 10.15 -20.70
C ASP A 244 -1.97 10.94 -20.33
N ASN A 245 -2.07 12.28 -20.26
CA ASN A 245 -0.95 13.15 -19.95
C ASN A 245 -0.35 12.84 -18.57
N VAL A 246 0.91 12.39 -18.58
CA VAL A 246 1.61 11.92 -17.37
C VAL A 246 1.79 13.04 -16.32
N PRO A 247 2.33 14.23 -16.65
CA PRO A 247 2.43 15.34 -15.70
C PRO A 247 1.10 15.72 -15.04
N ALA A 248 0.06 15.96 -15.84
CA ALA A 248 -1.21 16.42 -15.32
C ALA A 248 -1.94 15.36 -14.48
N THR A 249 -1.87 14.08 -14.88
CA THR A 249 -2.39 12.97 -14.08
C THR A 249 -1.67 12.87 -12.73
N TYR A 250 -0.34 13.03 -12.73
CA TYR A 250 0.44 13.06 -11.50
C TYR A 250 0.01 14.22 -10.60
N PHE A 251 -0.12 15.45 -11.13
CA PHE A 251 -0.52 16.63 -10.37
C PHE A 251 -1.91 16.51 -9.77
N LEU A 252 -2.90 15.98 -10.50
CA LEU A 252 -4.22 15.74 -9.91
C LEU A 252 -4.15 14.69 -8.79
N GLY A 253 -3.37 13.63 -8.97
CA GLY A 253 -3.13 12.65 -7.90
C GLY A 253 -2.48 13.29 -6.67
N ALA A 254 -1.47 14.15 -6.86
CA ALA A 254 -0.77 14.86 -5.79
C ALA A 254 -1.71 15.82 -5.04
N MET A 255 -2.56 16.55 -5.75
CA MET A 255 -3.59 17.40 -5.15
C MET A 255 -4.54 16.60 -4.25
N TYR A 256 -5.04 15.45 -4.74
CA TYR A 256 -5.90 14.60 -3.93
C TYR A 256 -5.17 14.01 -2.73
N TYR A 257 -3.91 13.63 -2.88
CA TYR A 257 -3.09 13.15 -1.76
C TYR A 257 -2.90 14.24 -0.70
N GLN A 258 -2.51 15.46 -1.10
CA GLN A 258 -2.33 16.63 -0.24
C GLN A 258 -3.62 17.03 0.50
N THR A 259 -4.78 16.76 -0.09
CA THR A 259 -6.10 17.12 0.46
C THR A 259 -6.83 15.96 1.14
N GLY A 260 -6.12 14.88 1.49
CA GLY A 260 -6.68 13.79 2.31
C GLY A 260 -7.49 12.74 1.55
N ARG A 261 -7.25 12.60 0.24
CA ARG A 261 -7.84 11.58 -0.64
C ARG A 261 -6.78 10.63 -1.22
N PRO A 262 -6.06 9.87 -0.36
CA PRO A 262 -5.06 8.91 -0.83
C PRO A 262 -5.66 7.80 -1.70
N ASP A 263 -6.96 7.51 -1.56
CA ASP A 263 -7.68 6.55 -2.42
C ASP A 263 -7.80 7.03 -3.88
N VAL A 264 -7.98 8.34 -4.10
CA VAL A 264 -8.04 8.93 -5.44
C VAL A 264 -6.64 9.07 -6.00
N ALA A 265 -5.69 9.52 -5.18
CA ALA A 265 -4.29 9.64 -5.55
C ALA A 265 -3.71 8.29 -6.02
N PHE A 266 -3.97 7.22 -5.27
CA PHE A 266 -3.57 5.87 -5.64
C PHE A 266 -4.09 5.48 -7.02
N ARG A 267 -5.39 5.71 -7.30
CA ARG A 267 -5.99 5.38 -8.61
C ARG A 267 -5.34 6.18 -9.75
N ALA A 268 -5.07 7.46 -9.55
CA ALA A 268 -4.43 8.31 -10.56
C ALA A 268 -2.97 7.89 -10.82
N TRP A 269 -2.23 7.52 -9.77
CA TRP A 269 -0.81 7.19 -9.88
C TRP A 269 -0.54 5.75 -10.32
N ARG A 270 -1.50 4.84 -10.19
CA ARG A 270 -1.29 3.41 -10.47
C ARG A 270 -0.82 3.14 -11.88
N SER A 271 -1.57 3.61 -12.88
CA SER A 271 -1.18 3.42 -14.29
C SER A 271 0.18 4.03 -14.56
N LEU A 272 0.46 5.23 -14.03
CA LEU A 272 1.75 5.91 -14.19
C LEU A 272 2.91 5.09 -13.60
N ALA A 273 2.76 4.61 -12.36
CA ALA A 273 3.78 3.86 -11.63
C ALA A 273 4.06 2.46 -12.21
N GLU A 274 3.06 1.87 -12.87
CA GLU A 274 3.13 0.55 -13.51
C GLU A 274 3.55 0.62 -15.00
N SER A 275 3.34 1.75 -15.68
CA SER A 275 3.61 1.93 -17.13
C SER A 275 5.07 1.79 -17.58
N GLY A 276 6.03 1.88 -16.65
CA GLY A 276 7.46 1.97 -16.97
C GLY A 276 7.91 3.26 -17.65
N ALA A 277 7.06 4.30 -17.66
CA ALA A 277 7.44 5.63 -18.10
C ALA A 277 8.62 6.17 -17.24
N GLN A 278 9.63 6.71 -17.91
CA GLN A 278 10.86 7.20 -17.26
C GLN A 278 10.83 8.69 -16.90
N SER A 279 9.68 9.35 -17.09
CA SER A 279 9.54 10.79 -16.77
C SER A 279 9.66 11.05 -15.27
N PHE A 280 10.07 12.27 -14.90
CA PHE A 280 10.13 12.71 -13.51
C PHE A 280 8.81 12.45 -12.76
N HIS A 281 7.68 12.82 -13.38
CA HIS A 281 6.34 12.64 -12.81
C HIS A 281 5.97 11.17 -12.59
N ALA A 282 6.33 10.27 -13.51
CA ALA A 282 6.11 8.83 -13.33
C ALA A 282 6.96 8.27 -12.18
N GLN A 283 8.22 8.69 -12.06
CA GLN A 283 9.08 8.33 -10.93
C GLN A 283 8.53 8.84 -9.60
N MET A 284 8.00 10.07 -9.59
CA MET A 284 7.36 10.66 -8.41
C MET A 284 6.03 9.99 -8.04
N ALA A 285 5.25 9.51 -9.01
CA ALA A 285 4.08 8.67 -8.76
C ALA A 285 4.51 7.35 -8.10
N ARG A 286 5.53 6.71 -8.67
CA ARG A 286 6.09 5.43 -8.23
C ARG A 286 6.67 5.50 -6.81
N SER A 287 7.32 6.61 -6.43
CA SER A 287 7.87 6.78 -5.08
C SER A 287 6.81 7.03 -3.99
N GLN A 288 5.59 7.41 -4.37
CA GLN A 288 4.53 7.78 -3.42
C GLN A 288 3.37 6.79 -3.36
N ILE A 289 3.17 5.97 -4.40
CA ILE A 289 1.97 5.14 -4.56
C ILE A 289 1.74 4.13 -3.44
N GLU A 290 2.77 3.47 -2.92
CA GLU A 290 2.62 2.50 -1.82
C GLU A 290 2.15 3.17 -0.54
N ARG A 291 2.63 4.39 -0.26
CA ARG A 291 2.18 5.18 0.88
C ARG A 291 0.72 5.60 0.72
N ALA A 292 0.32 6.01 -0.49
CA ALA A 292 -1.09 6.30 -0.79
C ALA A 292 -1.98 5.07 -0.63
N ALA A 293 -1.54 3.90 -1.11
CA ALA A 293 -2.26 2.64 -0.93
C ALA A 293 -2.45 2.28 0.54
N ALA A 294 -1.38 2.33 1.33
CA ALA A 294 -1.41 2.04 2.76
C ALA A 294 -2.38 2.97 3.52
N GLN A 295 -2.37 4.27 3.23
CA GLN A 295 -3.31 5.23 3.84
C GLN A 295 -4.76 5.03 3.38
N ALA A 296 -4.95 4.51 2.16
CA ALA A 296 -6.25 4.14 1.64
C ALA A 296 -6.75 2.77 2.16
N GLY A 297 -5.93 2.02 2.89
CA GLY A 297 -6.24 0.65 3.34
C GLY A 297 -6.26 -0.37 2.20
N ILE A 298 -5.51 -0.10 1.12
CA ILE A 298 -5.40 -0.97 -0.05
C ILE A 298 -4.12 -1.79 0.11
N ASP A 299 -4.26 -3.12 0.06
CA ASP A 299 -3.12 -4.03 -0.01
C ASP A 299 -2.52 -3.97 -1.41
N TYR A 300 -1.38 -3.30 -1.53
CA TYR A 300 -0.70 -3.06 -2.79
C TYR A 300 0.81 -3.02 -2.56
N THR A 301 1.51 -3.81 -3.36
CA THR A 301 2.97 -3.78 -3.48
C THR A 301 3.29 -3.35 -4.89
N LEU A 302 4.19 -2.37 -5.01
CA LEU A 302 4.60 -1.85 -6.29
C LEU A 302 5.33 -2.94 -7.11
N PRO A 303 4.84 -3.32 -8.30
CA PRO A 303 5.54 -4.28 -9.13
C PRO A 303 6.87 -3.68 -9.61
N ALA A 304 7.87 -4.56 -9.80
CA ALA A 304 9.09 -4.19 -10.53
C ALA A 304 8.71 -3.70 -11.93
N LEU A 305 9.47 -2.72 -12.45
CA LEU A 305 9.22 -2.24 -13.81
C LEU A 305 9.51 -3.36 -14.83
N PRO A 306 8.74 -3.45 -15.92
CA PRO A 306 9.08 -4.34 -17.02
C PRO A 306 10.37 -3.88 -17.70
N GLY A 307 11.36 -4.77 -17.80
CA GLY A 307 12.66 -4.52 -18.45
C GLY A 307 13.84 -4.54 -17.47
N PRO A 308 15.08 -4.44 -17.99
CA PRO A 308 16.27 -4.41 -17.16
C PRO A 308 16.26 -3.17 -16.25
N SER A 309 16.69 -3.36 -15.01
CA SER A 309 17.00 -2.29 -14.07
C SER A 309 18.06 -1.34 -14.62
N ALA A 310 18.12 -0.13 -14.08
CA ALA A 310 19.15 0.85 -14.47
C ALA A 310 20.58 0.30 -14.26
N GLU A 311 20.78 -0.56 -13.25
CA GLU A 311 22.06 -1.21 -12.98
C GLU A 311 22.39 -2.27 -14.04
N GLU A 312 21.40 -3.03 -14.51
CA GLU A 312 21.56 -3.97 -15.63
C GLU A 312 21.82 -3.25 -16.96
N ILE A 313 21.21 -2.09 -17.19
CA ILE A 313 21.50 -1.24 -18.36
C ILE A 313 22.94 -0.71 -18.29
N ALA A 314 23.35 -0.16 -17.14
CA ALA A 314 24.72 0.32 -16.95
C ALA A 314 25.75 -0.80 -17.11
N ALA A 315 25.47 -1.99 -16.57
CA ALA A 315 26.33 -3.16 -16.78
C ALA A 315 26.40 -3.59 -18.26
N ALA A 316 25.31 -3.42 -19.01
CA ALA A 316 25.29 -3.69 -20.45
C ALA A 316 26.12 -2.68 -21.26
N GLU A 317 26.31 -1.45 -20.77
CA GLU A 317 27.18 -0.46 -21.41
C GLU A 317 28.67 -0.84 -21.39
N ASP A 318 29.08 -1.69 -20.45
CA ASP A 318 30.44 -2.21 -20.33
C ASP A 318 30.64 -3.56 -21.06
N MET A 319 29.57 -4.16 -21.60
CA MET A 319 29.65 -5.44 -22.34
C MET A 319 30.25 -5.26 -23.74
N ALA A 320 30.92 -6.32 -24.21
CA ALA A 320 31.36 -6.41 -25.61
C ALA A 320 30.16 -6.27 -26.58
N PRO A 321 30.34 -5.69 -27.78
CA PRO A 321 29.24 -5.43 -28.71
C PRO A 321 28.41 -6.68 -29.04
N GLU A 322 29.06 -7.82 -29.21
CA GLU A 322 28.42 -9.10 -29.52
C GLU A 322 27.58 -9.63 -28.35
N ASP A 323 28.12 -9.54 -27.12
CA ASP A 323 27.41 -9.94 -25.90
C ASP A 323 26.22 -9.03 -25.62
N ARG A 324 26.36 -7.73 -25.90
CA ARG A 324 25.27 -6.74 -25.79
C ARG A 324 24.17 -7.01 -26.80
N ALA A 325 24.51 -7.37 -28.04
CA ALA A 325 23.52 -7.74 -29.05
C ALA A 325 22.73 -8.98 -28.63
N ALA A 326 23.41 -10.04 -28.19
CA ALA A 326 22.75 -11.25 -27.68
C ALA A 326 21.88 -10.97 -26.43
N PHE A 327 22.33 -10.08 -25.54
CA PHE A 327 21.54 -9.63 -24.39
C PHE A 327 20.26 -8.91 -24.83
N ILE A 328 20.33 -7.98 -25.79
CA ILE A 328 19.17 -7.27 -26.33
C ILE A 328 18.20 -8.22 -27.03
N GLU A 329 18.70 -9.13 -27.88
CA GLU A 329 17.87 -10.14 -28.55
C GLU A 329 17.11 -11.01 -27.53
N GLY A 330 17.77 -11.44 -26.45
CA GLY A 330 17.13 -12.20 -25.38
C GLY A 330 16.02 -11.42 -24.66
N MET A 331 16.24 -10.13 -24.38
CA MET A 331 15.21 -9.27 -23.76
C MET A 331 13.99 -9.09 -24.67
N VAL A 332 14.22 -8.87 -25.96
CA VAL A 332 13.15 -8.70 -26.96
C VAL A 332 12.35 -10.00 -27.11
N ALA A 333 13.03 -11.16 -27.16
CA ALA A 333 12.38 -12.46 -27.19
C ALA A 333 11.51 -12.71 -25.95
N GLN A 334 12.00 -12.38 -24.75
CA GLN A 334 11.23 -12.53 -23.52
C GLN A 334 9.99 -11.62 -23.50
N LEU A 335 10.12 -10.38 -24.00
CA LEU A 335 8.98 -9.47 -24.15
C LEU A 335 7.95 -10.03 -25.14
N SER A 336 8.41 -10.54 -26.28
CA SER A 336 7.55 -11.18 -27.29
C SER A 336 6.78 -12.36 -26.70
N ASP A 337 7.47 -13.30 -26.04
CA ASP A 337 6.84 -14.48 -25.43
C ASP A 337 5.81 -14.11 -24.36
N ARG A 338 6.12 -13.10 -23.53
CA ARG A 338 5.18 -12.63 -22.51
C ARG A 338 3.95 -12.01 -23.15
N LEU A 339 4.10 -11.13 -24.15
CA LEU A 339 2.95 -10.50 -24.81
C LEU A 339 2.09 -11.53 -25.54
N ALA A 340 2.71 -12.54 -26.19
CA ALA A 340 1.98 -13.62 -26.84
C ALA A 340 1.17 -14.51 -25.86
N THR A 341 1.66 -14.69 -24.63
CA THR A 341 1.05 -15.60 -23.65
C THR A 341 0.13 -14.92 -22.64
N GLN A 342 0.49 -13.73 -22.17
CA GLN A 342 -0.19 -13.00 -21.10
C GLN A 342 -0.90 -11.74 -21.60
N GLY A 343 -0.63 -11.33 -22.84
CA GLY A 343 -1.03 -10.01 -23.34
C GLY A 343 -0.26 -8.88 -22.65
N GLY A 344 -0.69 -7.65 -22.92
CA GLY A 344 -0.11 -6.44 -22.35
C GLY A 344 -0.76 -5.19 -22.95
N PRO A 345 -0.57 -4.01 -22.37
CA PRO A 345 -1.08 -2.75 -22.91
C PRO A 345 -0.39 -2.40 -24.24
N ALA A 346 -1.06 -1.59 -25.07
CA ALA A 346 -0.59 -1.19 -26.39
C ALA A 346 0.81 -0.55 -26.38
N SER A 347 1.20 0.11 -25.29
CA SER A 347 2.54 0.67 -25.11
C SER A 347 3.65 -0.38 -25.09
N GLU A 348 3.38 -1.58 -24.57
CA GLU A 348 4.35 -2.68 -24.57
C GLU A 348 4.47 -3.34 -25.95
N TRP A 349 3.35 -3.46 -26.66
CA TRP A 349 3.32 -3.91 -28.05
C TRP A 349 4.06 -2.93 -28.97
N ALA A 350 3.82 -1.62 -28.82
CA ALA A 350 4.54 -0.58 -29.53
C ALA A 350 6.05 -0.65 -29.27
N ARG A 351 6.46 -0.86 -28.01
CA ARG A 351 7.87 -1.04 -27.63
C ARG A 351 8.50 -2.25 -28.32
N LEU A 352 7.77 -3.37 -28.40
CA LEU A 352 8.25 -4.58 -29.08
C LEU A 352 8.43 -4.36 -30.59
N ILE A 353 7.46 -3.71 -31.25
CA ILE A 353 7.55 -3.35 -32.68
C ILE A 353 8.77 -2.47 -32.94
N SER A 354 8.96 -1.40 -32.16
CA SER A 354 10.13 -0.52 -32.29
C SER A 354 11.44 -1.26 -32.03
N ALA A 355 11.49 -2.17 -31.05
CA ALA A 355 12.69 -2.93 -30.73
C ALA A 355 13.12 -3.84 -31.89
N TYR A 356 12.18 -4.56 -32.51
CA TYR A 356 12.47 -5.34 -33.71
C TYR A 356 12.90 -4.47 -34.90
N GLY A 357 12.32 -3.29 -35.07
CA GLY A 357 12.76 -2.30 -36.06
C GLY A 357 14.22 -1.87 -35.87
N VAL A 358 14.63 -1.57 -34.62
CA VAL A 358 16.02 -1.20 -34.29
C VAL A 358 17.00 -2.36 -34.53
N LEU A 359 16.58 -3.59 -34.23
CA LEU A 359 17.36 -4.81 -34.52
C LEU A 359 17.41 -5.15 -36.02
N GLY A 360 16.62 -4.48 -36.85
CA GLY A 360 16.50 -4.76 -38.29
C GLY A 360 15.63 -5.98 -38.63
N ASP A 361 14.99 -6.61 -37.65
CA ASP A 361 14.05 -7.72 -37.87
C ASP A 361 12.65 -7.20 -38.21
N THR A 362 12.56 -6.61 -39.41
CA THR A 362 11.31 -6.09 -39.96
C THR A 362 10.23 -7.16 -40.13
N SER A 363 10.62 -8.44 -40.25
CA SER A 363 9.68 -9.56 -40.36
C SER A 363 8.95 -9.85 -39.04
N ALA A 364 9.69 -9.85 -37.93
CA ALA A 364 9.11 -9.96 -36.60
C ALA A 364 8.29 -8.72 -36.26
N ALA A 365 8.79 -7.52 -36.58
CA ALA A 365 8.05 -6.27 -36.38
C ALA A 365 6.70 -6.26 -37.10
N ALA A 366 6.65 -6.72 -38.37
CA ALA A 366 5.42 -6.82 -39.14
C ALA A 366 4.43 -7.85 -38.56
N THR A 367 4.96 -8.96 -38.04
CA THR A 367 4.14 -10.00 -37.36
C THR A 367 3.47 -9.43 -36.12
N VAL A 368 4.25 -8.80 -35.23
CA VAL A 368 3.73 -8.18 -33.99
C VAL A 368 2.76 -7.04 -34.32
N TRP A 369 3.02 -6.26 -35.37
CA TRP A 369 2.10 -5.24 -35.87
C TRP A 369 0.76 -5.83 -36.34
N GLY A 370 0.78 -6.95 -37.06
CA GLY A 370 -0.42 -7.67 -37.49
C GLY A 370 -1.25 -8.20 -36.31
N GLU A 371 -0.59 -8.72 -35.29
CA GLU A 371 -1.23 -9.19 -34.05
C GLU A 371 -1.81 -8.04 -33.25
N ALA A 372 -1.06 -6.95 -33.07
CA ALA A 372 -1.50 -5.77 -32.33
C ALA A 372 -2.76 -5.14 -32.96
N GLN A 373 -2.85 -5.10 -34.29
CA GLN A 373 -4.06 -4.63 -34.98
C GLN A 373 -5.31 -5.44 -34.65
N GLN A 374 -5.16 -6.74 -34.40
CA GLN A 374 -6.28 -7.60 -34.01
C GLN A 374 -6.62 -7.43 -32.53
N VAL A 375 -5.61 -7.34 -31.67
CA VAL A 375 -5.79 -7.21 -30.21
C VAL A 375 -6.41 -5.87 -29.84
N PHE A 376 -6.04 -4.78 -30.52
CA PHE A 376 -6.47 -3.41 -30.22
C PHE A 376 -7.44 -2.83 -31.26
N ALA A 377 -8.14 -3.68 -32.02
CA ALA A 377 -9.03 -3.25 -33.11
C ALA A 377 -10.12 -2.25 -32.66
N ASP A 378 -10.59 -2.38 -31.42
CA ASP A 378 -11.66 -1.56 -30.84
C ASP A 378 -11.13 -0.36 -30.01
N ASP A 379 -9.81 -0.12 -30.00
CA ASP A 379 -9.17 0.97 -29.25
C ASP A 379 -8.42 1.93 -30.21
N PRO A 380 -9.09 2.99 -30.70
CA PRO A 380 -8.50 3.96 -31.62
C PRO A 380 -7.26 4.66 -31.06
N SER A 381 -7.23 4.94 -29.75
CA SER A 381 -6.11 5.57 -29.05
C SER A 381 -4.88 4.66 -29.02
N ALA A 382 -5.05 3.40 -28.63
CA ALA A 382 -3.99 2.40 -28.67
C ALA A 382 -3.43 2.24 -30.09
N MET A 383 -4.31 2.23 -31.11
CA MET A 383 -3.91 2.09 -32.50
C MET A 383 -3.06 3.24 -33.03
N GLU A 384 -3.20 4.46 -32.52
CA GLU A 384 -2.36 5.59 -32.90
C GLU A 384 -0.91 5.39 -32.45
N ALA A 385 -0.71 5.01 -31.18
CA ALA A 385 0.61 4.71 -30.64
C ALA A 385 1.28 3.53 -31.38
N LEU A 386 0.52 2.48 -31.71
CA LEU A 386 1.03 1.33 -32.44
C LEU A 386 1.40 1.67 -33.89
N ARG A 387 0.64 2.53 -34.58
CA ARG A 387 1.01 3.02 -35.92
C ARG A 387 2.30 3.83 -35.89
N ALA A 388 2.49 4.70 -34.90
CA ALA A 388 3.74 5.44 -34.77
C ALA A 388 4.94 4.48 -34.64
N ALA A 389 4.82 3.43 -33.82
CA ALA A 389 5.84 2.40 -33.67
C ALA A 389 6.08 1.63 -34.98
N ALA A 390 5.03 1.16 -35.65
CA ALA A 390 5.14 0.44 -36.93
C ALA A 390 5.74 1.31 -38.05
N GLY A 391 5.43 2.60 -38.09
CA GLY A 391 6.05 3.57 -38.98
C GLY A 391 7.55 3.71 -38.71
N SER A 392 7.95 3.82 -37.44
CA SER A 392 9.38 3.88 -37.07
C SER A 392 10.15 2.61 -37.41
N ALA A 393 9.48 1.45 -37.36
CA ALA A 393 10.06 0.15 -37.71
C ALA A 393 10.00 -0.17 -39.22
N GLY A 394 9.38 0.70 -40.04
CA GLY A 394 9.28 0.51 -41.49
C GLY A 394 8.30 -0.58 -41.93
N VAL A 395 7.31 -0.92 -41.10
CA VAL A 395 6.32 -2.00 -41.35
C VAL A 395 4.89 -1.49 -41.49
N LEU A 396 4.74 -0.18 -41.69
CA LEU A 396 3.45 0.45 -41.97
C LEU A 396 3.09 0.22 -43.45
N GLU A 397 2.11 -0.67 -43.70
CA GLU A 397 1.51 -0.86 -45.03
C GLU A 397 0.31 0.07 -45.26
#